data_AF-A0A437ML92-F1
#
_entry.id   AF-A0A437ML92-F1
#
_cell.length_a   1.000
_cell.length_b   1.000
_cell.length_c   1.000
_cell.angle_alpha   90.00
_cell.angle_beta   90.00
_cell.angle_gamma   90.00
#
_symmetry.space_group_name_H-M   'P 1'
#
loop_
_entity.id
_entity.type
_entity.pdbx_description
1 polymer ?
#
loop_
_entity_poly.entity_id
_entity_poly.type
_entity_poly.pdbx_seq_one_letter_code
_entity_poly.pdbx_strand_id
1 'polypeptide(L)'
;MNAFSTSLLFNPGSLSYGLLGGLTAPLFNRRRLKADQERTVAESRQALYSYRKTVLSSFQEVSNSLKSIENYEHMYALKQEEVKALNDAVAVANDLYLVGRANYLEIITAQRKAPDAELELANTKKNIYRGHQPVQICWRRLEKISQNN
;
A
#
# COMPACT_ATOMS: atom_id res chain seq x y z
N MET A 1 29.52 -12.83 -42.96
CA MET A 1 30.14 -11.54 -42.59
C MET A 1 30.93 -11.06 -43.78
N ASN A 2 30.63 -9.84 -44.29
CA ASN A 2 31.40 -9.01 -45.24
C ASN A 2 30.41 -8.23 -46.12
N ALA A 3 29.87 -7.12 -45.61
CA ALA A 3 28.98 -6.25 -46.37
C ALA A 3 29.43 -4.77 -46.40
N PHE A 4 30.58 -4.46 -45.80
CA PHE A 4 31.14 -3.11 -45.82
C PHE A 4 32.57 -3.20 -46.36
N SER A 5 32.75 -3.09 -47.67
CA SER A 5 34.06 -2.79 -48.25
C SER A 5 34.15 -1.27 -48.43
N THR A 6 35.20 -0.68 -47.84
CA THR A 6 35.47 0.75 -47.90
C THR A 6 35.75 1.24 -49.34
N SER A 7 36.18 0.34 -50.23
CA SER A 7 36.34 0.61 -51.67
C SER A 7 35.02 0.87 -52.39
N LEU A 8 33.89 0.34 -51.90
CA LEU A 8 32.55 0.63 -52.39
C LEU A 8 31.95 1.91 -51.76
N LEU A 9 32.66 2.65 -50.90
CA LEU A 9 32.16 3.95 -50.41
C LEU A 9 32.69 5.13 -51.23
N PHE A 10 33.87 4.99 -51.85
CA PHE A 10 34.53 6.04 -52.62
C PHE A 10 34.31 5.95 -54.13
N ASN A 11 33.53 4.96 -54.61
CA ASN A 11 33.14 4.89 -56.01
C ASN A 11 31.87 5.77 -56.22
N PRO A 12 31.88 6.73 -57.16
CA PRO A 12 30.75 7.65 -57.36
C PRO A 12 29.41 6.94 -57.63
N GLY A 13 29.43 5.73 -58.22
CA GLY A 13 28.23 4.92 -58.40
C GLY A 13 27.61 4.43 -57.08
N SER A 14 28.43 3.97 -56.14
CA SER A 14 27.97 3.32 -54.90
C SER A 14 27.60 4.31 -53.79
N LEU A 15 28.23 5.49 -53.76
CA LEU A 15 27.75 6.61 -52.93
C LEU A 15 26.32 7.00 -53.32
N SER A 16 26.04 7.04 -54.62
CA SER A 16 24.70 7.31 -55.18
C SER A 16 23.68 6.23 -54.77
N TYR A 17 24.04 4.95 -54.85
CA TYR A 17 23.18 3.84 -54.41
C TYR A 17 22.96 3.81 -52.89
N GLY A 18 23.97 4.14 -52.08
CA GLY A 18 23.85 4.21 -50.61
C GLY A 18 22.94 5.35 -50.14
N LEU A 19 23.03 6.52 -50.79
CA LEU A 19 22.14 7.65 -50.53
C LEU A 19 20.70 7.34 -50.95
N LEU A 20 20.49 6.77 -52.15
CA LEU A 20 19.15 6.37 -52.61
C LEU A 20 18.55 5.23 -51.76
N GLY A 21 19.36 4.25 -51.35
CA GLY A 21 18.95 3.17 -50.44
C GLY A 21 18.59 3.68 -49.04
N GLY A 22 19.36 4.63 -48.50
CA GLY A 22 19.09 5.25 -47.20
C GLY A 22 17.83 6.12 -47.18
N LEU A 23 17.54 6.84 -48.27
CA LEU A 23 16.32 7.65 -48.43
C LEU A 23 15.07 6.81 -48.72
N THR A 24 15.22 5.66 -49.39
CA THR A 24 14.11 4.77 -49.72
C THR A 24 13.76 3.79 -48.59
N ALA A 25 14.70 3.47 -47.69
CA ALA A 25 14.46 2.63 -46.51
C ALA A 25 13.23 3.07 -45.66
N PRO A 26 13.04 4.36 -45.30
CA PRO A 26 11.84 4.81 -44.59
C PRO A 26 10.58 4.81 -45.48
N LEU A 27 10.71 4.88 -46.81
CA LEU A 27 9.58 4.79 -47.76
C LEU A 27 9.02 3.36 -47.86
N PHE A 28 9.90 2.36 -47.94
CA PHE A 28 9.50 0.95 -47.97
C PHE A 28 9.01 0.44 -46.61
N ASN A 29 9.50 1.01 -45.50
CA ASN A 29 9.16 0.58 -44.13
C ASN A 29 8.17 1.51 -43.38
N ARG A 30 7.39 2.29 -44.12
CA ARG A 30 6.38 3.23 -43.57
C ARG A 30 5.43 2.58 -42.57
N ARG A 31 5.06 1.31 -42.80
CA ARG A 31 4.16 0.56 -41.90
C ARG A 31 4.79 0.34 -40.52
N ARG A 32 6.08 -0.01 -40.45
CA ARG A 32 6.79 -0.19 -39.19
C ARG A 32 6.97 1.14 -38.45
N LEU A 33 7.36 2.20 -39.15
CA LEU A 33 7.51 3.54 -38.55
C LEU A 33 6.19 4.05 -37.97
N LYS A 34 5.07 3.84 -38.66
CA LYS A 34 3.74 4.19 -38.16
C LYS A 34 3.36 3.35 -36.94
N ALA A 35 3.63 2.04 -36.98
CA ALA A 35 3.38 1.16 -35.83
C ALA A 35 4.25 1.53 -34.60
N ASP A 36 5.52 1.90 -34.81
CA ASP A 36 6.42 2.35 -33.75
C ASP A 36 5.92 3.67 -33.13
N GLN A 37 5.48 4.62 -33.96
CA GLN A 37 4.87 5.87 -33.48
C GLN A 37 3.59 5.58 -32.67
N GLU A 38 2.69 4.74 -33.18
CA GLU A 38 1.47 4.34 -32.48
C GLU A 38 1.78 3.66 -31.14
N ARG A 39 2.82 2.81 -31.11
CA ARG A 39 3.31 2.17 -29.89
C ARG A 39 3.83 3.19 -28.88
N THR A 40 4.69 4.13 -29.29
CA THR A 40 5.21 5.18 -28.38
C THR A 40 4.07 6.06 -27.83
N VAL A 41 3.08 6.39 -28.66
CA VAL A 41 1.87 7.11 -28.20
C VAL A 41 1.09 6.27 -27.19
N ALA A 42 0.94 4.97 -27.42
CA ALA A 42 0.28 4.07 -26.47
C ALA A 42 1.04 3.96 -25.14
N GLU A 43 2.37 3.83 -25.19
CA GLU A 43 3.24 3.77 -24.01
C GLU A 43 3.18 5.07 -23.18
N SER A 44 3.21 6.24 -23.83
CA SER A 44 3.05 7.52 -23.13
C SER A 44 1.68 7.65 -22.44
N ARG A 45 0.61 7.19 -23.10
CA ARG A 45 -0.74 7.16 -22.53
C ARG A 45 -0.82 6.19 -21.34
N GLN A 46 -0.19 5.03 -21.44
CA GLN A 46 -0.09 4.07 -20.34
C GLN A 46 0.67 4.66 -19.15
N ALA A 47 1.77 5.38 -19.38
CA ALA A 47 2.51 6.07 -18.33
C ALA A 47 1.65 7.12 -17.60
N LEU A 48 0.87 7.91 -18.36
CA LEU A 48 -0.08 8.87 -17.78
C LEU A 48 -1.15 8.19 -16.93
N TYR A 49 -1.72 7.08 -17.41
CA TYR A 49 -2.71 6.33 -16.63
C TYR A 49 -2.10 5.68 -15.38
N SER A 50 -0.87 5.16 -15.49
CA SER A 50 -0.13 4.62 -14.35
C SER A 50 0.08 5.68 -13.29
N TYR A 51 0.54 6.88 -13.69
CA TYR A 51 0.69 8.02 -12.78
C TYR A 51 -0.63 8.36 -12.07
N ARG A 52 -1.72 8.53 -12.83
CA ARG A 52 -3.05 8.83 -12.26
C ARG A 52 -3.51 7.75 -11.29
N LYS A 53 -3.31 6.48 -11.65
CA LYS A 53 -3.67 5.33 -10.81
C LYS A 53 -2.87 5.33 -9.50
N THR A 54 -1.56 5.57 -9.57
CA THR A 54 -0.70 5.63 -8.39
C THR A 54 -1.16 6.74 -7.44
N VAL A 55 -1.39 7.95 -7.94
CA VAL A 55 -1.86 9.08 -7.11
C VAL A 55 -3.19 8.75 -6.43
N LEU A 56 -4.14 8.18 -7.18
CA LEU A 56 -5.44 7.80 -6.64
C LEU A 56 -5.32 6.69 -5.58
N SER A 57 -4.52 5.66 -5.85
CA SER A 57 -4.29 4.55 -4.92
C SER A 57 -3.65 5.04 -3.63
N SER A 58 -2.62 5.87 -3.72
CA SER A 58 -1.95 6.43 -2.55
C SER A 58 -2.88 7.30 -1.71
N PHE A 59 -3.77 8.09 -2.34
CA PHE A 59 -4.78 8.85 -1.60
C PHE A 59 -5.79 7.94 -0.89
N GLN A 60 -6.26 6.89 -1.58
CA GLN A 60 -7.16 5.90 -1.01
C GLN A 60 -6.50 5.16 0.16
N GLU A 61 -5.24 4.76 0.05
CA GLU A 61 -4.48 4.12 1.13
C GLU A 61 -4.40 5.00 2.38
N VAL A 62 -4.09 6.30 2.22
CA VAL A 62 -4.05 7.25 3.34
C VAL A 62 -5.44 7.42 3.96
N SER A 63 -6.48 7.62 3.14
CA SER A 63 -7.86 7.77 3.64
C SER A 63 -8.33 6.52 4.39
N ASN A 64 -8.05 5.33 3.85
CA ASN A 64 -8.38 4.06 4.51
C ASN A 64 -7.59 3.90 5.81
N SER A 65 -6.31 4.30 5.84
CA SER A 65 -5.50 4.22 7.05
C SER A 65 -6.03 5.14 8.15
N LEU A 66 -6.43 6.37 7.83
CA LEU A 66 -7.01 7.30 8.79
C LEU A 66 -8.33 6.77 9.35
N LYS A 67 -9.23 6.31 8.47
CA LYS A 67 -10.51 5.70 8.89
C LYS A 67 -10.32 4.45 9.74
N SER A 68 -9.29 3.66 9.45
CA SER A 68 -8.96 2.47 10.23
C SER A 68 -8.54 2.83 11.66
N ILE A 69 -7.71 3.87 11.82
CA ILE A 69 -7.31 4.38 13.14
C ILE A 69 -8.54 4.86 13.93
N GLU A 70 -9.38 5.69 13.32
CA GLU A 70 -10.63 6.19 13.92
C GLU A 70 -11.53 5.02 14.38
N ASN A 71 -11.71 4.01 13.51
CA ASN A 71 -12.49 2.83 13.86
C ASN A 71 -11.87 2.03 15.02
N TYR A 72 -10.53 1.90 15.08
CA TYR A 72 -9.87 1.26 16.22
C TYR A 72 -10.02 2.04 17.53
N GLU A 73 -10.04 3.38 17.48
CA GLU A 73 -10.31 4.21 18.65
C GLU A 73 -11.74 4.01 19.18
N HIS A 74 -12.73 3.96 18.29
CA HIS A 74 -14.11 3.62 18.66
C HIS A 74 -14.21 2.20 19.25
N MET A 75 -13.57 1.21 18.61
CA MET A 75 -13.52 -0.15 19.14
C MET A 75 -12.86 -0.22 20.52
N TYR A 76 -11.80 0.57 20.74
CA TYR A 76 -11.11 0.62 22.02
C TYR A 76 -12.03 1.12 23.14
N ALA A 77 -12.82 2.17 22.88
CA ALA A 77 -13.79 2.69 23.85
C ALA A 77 -14.85 1.64 24.22
N LEU A 78 -15.40 0.94 23.23
CA LEU A 78 -16.38 -0.14 23.45
C LEU A 78 -15.78 -1.32 24.23
N LYS A 79 -14.56 -1.74 23.88
CA LYS A 79 -13.85 -2.82 24.58
C LYS A 79 -13.50 -2.44 26.02
N GLN A 80 -13.23 -1.16 26.28
CA GLN A 80 -13.00 -0.67 27.63
C GLN A 80 -14.28 -0.78 28.48
N GLU A 81 -15.44 -0.45 27.91
CA GLU A 81 -16.74 -0.63 28.57
C GLU A 81 -17.07 -2.11 28.81
N GLU A 82 -16.77 -2.99 27.85
CA GLU A 82 -16.95 -4.44 27.98
C GLU A 82 -16.12 -5.01 29.14
N VAL A 83 -14.83 -4.67 29.22
CA VAL A 83 -13.95 -5.09 30.33
C VAL A 83 -14.50 -4.60 31.67
N LYS A 84 -14.97 -3.35 31.74
CA LYS A 84 -15.59 -2.80 32.96
C LYS A 84 -16.82 -3.61 33.36
N ALA A 85 -17.74 -3.87 32.43
CA ALA A 85 -18.96 -4.62 32.69
C ALA A 85 -18.67 -6.07 33.13
N LEU A 86 -17.66 -6.71 32.56
CA LEU A 86 -17.24 -8.06 32.97
C LEU A 86 -16.64 -8.08 34.38
N ASN A 87 -15.85 -7.07 34.74
CA ASN A 87 -15.32 -6.93 36.09
C ASN A 87 -16.43 -6.69 37.12
N ASP A 88 -17.40 -5.84 36.79
CA ASP A 88 -18.58 -5.61 37.62
C ASP A 88 -19.41 -6.91 37.79
N ALA A 89 -19.57 -7.69 36.71
CA ALA A 89 -20.25 -8.98 36.75
C ALA A 89 -19.53 -10.01 37.64
N VAL A 90 -18.20 -10.04 37.61
CA VAL A 90 -17.40 -10.89 38.52
C VAL A 90 -17.61 -10.47 39.98
N ALA A 91 -17.64 -9.16 40.27
CA ALA A 91 -17.90 -8.66 41.61
C ALA A 91 -19.31 -9.06 42.11
N VAL A 92 -20.35 -8.85 41.28
CA VAL A 92 -21.73 -9.24 41.62
C VAL A 92 -21.87 -10.75 41.83
N ALA A 93 -21.24 -11.57 40.99
CA ALA A 93 -21.26 -13.02 41.14
C ALA A 93 -20.60 -13.48 42.46
N ASN A 94 -19.54 -12.80 42.88
CA ASN A 94 -18.89 -13.04 44.17
C ASN A 94 -19.82 -12.67 45.34
N ASP A 95 -20.46 -11.50 45.29
CA ASP A 95 -21.41 -11.07 46.33
C ASP A 95 -22.58 -12.05 46.47
N LEU A 96 -23.15 -12.50 45.35
CA LEU A 96 -24.25 -13.49 45.35
C LEU A 96 -23.82 -14.84 45.93
N TYR A 97 -22.58 -15.27 45.69
CA TYR A 97 -22.04 -16.49 46.29
C TYR A 97 -21.89 -16.36 47.81
N LEU A 98 -21.38 -15.22 48.29
CA LEU A 98 -21.21 -14.96 49.73
C LEU A 98 -22.55 -14.98 50.48
N VAL A 99 -23.65 -14.55 49.84
CA VAL A 99 -25.00 -14.61 50.42
C VAL A 99 -25.75 -15.92 50.11
N GLY A 100 -25.07 -16.92 49.54
CA GLY A 100 -25.62 -18.25 49.24
C GLY A 100 -26.64 -18.29 48.11
N ARG A 101 -26.68 -17.26 47.25
CA ARG A 101 -27.66 -17.11 46.15
C ARG A 101 -27.12 -17.42 44.76
N ALA A 102 -25.83 -17.72 44.61
CA ALA A 102 -25.21 -18.11 43.34
C ALA A 102 -24.39 -19.39 43.48
N ASN A 103 -24.31 -20.16 42.38
CA ASN A 103 -23.48 -21.36 42.29
C ASN A 103 -22.05 -20.96 41.87
N TYR A 104 -21.01 -21.62 42.41
CA TYR A 104 -19.60 -21.31 42.14
C TYR A 104 -19.24 -21.36 40.63
N LEU A 105 -20.03 -22.10 39.84
CA LEU A 105 -19.93 -22.14 38.38
C LEU A 105 -20.15 -20.78 37.71
N GLU A 106 -21.02 -19.92 38.24
CA GLU A 106 -21.29 -18.59 37.69
C GLU A 106 -20.09 -17.66 37.87
N ILE A 107 -19.40 -17.75 39.01
CA ILE A 107 -18.15 -17.01 39.27
C ILE A 107 -17.07 -17.40 38.26
N ILE A 108 -16.80 -18.70 38.10
CA ILE A 108 -15.78 -19.18 37.15
C ILE A 108 -16.12 -18.77 35.72
N THR A 109 -17.41 -18.82 35.35
CA THR A 109 -17.84 -18.44 34.00
C THR A 109 -17.65 -16.95 33.73
N ALA A 110 -17.93 -16.09 34.71
CA ALA A 110 -17.68 -14.66 34.63
C ALA A 110 -16.17 -14.35 34.58
N GLN A 111 -15.39 -14.98 35.45
CA GLN A 111 -13.94 -14.84 35.51
C GLN A 111 -13.24 -15.30 34.23
N ARG A 112 -13.75 -16.34 33.56
CA ARG A 112 -13.15 -16.84 32.31
C ARG A 112 -13.24 -15.84 31.16
N LYS A 113 -14.27 -14.98 31.14
CA LYS A 113 -14.51 -14.02 30.05
C LYS A 113 -13.69 -12.74 30.18
N ALA A 114 -13.33 -12.33 31.40
CA ALA A 114 -12.59 -11.08 31.62
C ALA A 114 -11.19 -11.06 30.95
N PRO A 115 -10.35 -12.11 31.06
CA PRO A 115 -9.03 -12.13 30.40
C PRO A 115 -9.10 -12.03 28.88
N ASP A 116 -10.10 -12.68 28.26
CA ASP A 116 -10.28 -12.64 26.80
C ASP A 116 -10.61 -11.20 26.34
N ALA A 117 -11.49 -10.50 27.05
CA ALA A 117 -11.84 -9.11 26.75
C ALA A 117 -10.66 -8.15 26.97
N GLU A 118 -9.86 -8.35 28.03
CA GLU A 118 -8.65 -7.56 28.27
C GLU A 118 -7.59 -7.75 27.17
N LEU A 119 -7.42 -9.00 26.69
CA LEU A 119 -6.54 -9.31 25.58
C LEU A 119 -6.98 -8.60 24.30
N GLU A 120 -8.28 -8.60 24.01
CA GLU A 120 -8.85 -7.89 22.85
C GLU A 120 -8.67 -6.38 22.94
N LEU A 121 -8.85 -5.80 24.13
CA LEU A 121 -8.59 -4.38 24.39
C LEU A 121 -7.11 -4.04 24.12
N ALA A 122 -6.18 -4.86 24.63
CA ALA A 122 -4.74 -4.69 24.42
C ALA A 122 -4.36 -4.79 22.93
N ASN A 123 -4.96 -5.74 22.21
CA ASN A 123 -4.76 -5.89 20.75
C ASN A 123 -5.30 -4.69 19.97
N THR A 124 -6.45 -4.15 20.36
CA THR A 124 -7.04 -2.96 19.73
C THR A 124 -6.12 -1.75 19.92
N LYS A 125 -5.61 -1.55 21.14
CA LYS A 125 -4.62 -0.50 21.45
C LYS A 125 -3.35 -0.65 20.61
N LYS A 126 -2.84 -1.88 20.44
CA LYS A 126 -1.70 -2.17 19.56
C LYS A 126 -1.96 -1.78 18.11
N ASN A 127 -3.18 -1.99 17.61
CA ASN A 127 -3.56 -1.62 16.25
C ASN A 127 -3.59 -0.10 16.04
N ILE A 128 -4.06 0.66 17.03
CA ILE A 128 -3.99 2.14 17.01
C ILE A 128 -2.54 2.62 16.87
N TYR A 129 -1.62 2.06 17.67
CA TYR A 129 -0.20 2.42 17.58
C TYR A 129 0.41 2.05 16.23
N ARG A 130 0.09 0.87 15.70
CA ARG A 130 0.53 0.44 14.36
C ARG A 130 0.05 1.38 13.26
N GLY A 131 -1.18 1.88 13.35
CA GLY A 131 -1.72 2.87 12.41
C GLY A 131 -0.94 4.19 12.43
N HIS A 132 -0.42 4.61 13.58
CA HIS A 132 0.39 5.84 13.72
C HIS A 132 1.85 5.67 13.26
N GLN A 133 2.40 4.45 13.22
CA GLN A 133 3.81 4.19 12.89
C GLN A 133 4.28 4.76 11.53
N PRO A 134 3.54 4.63 10.41
CA PRO A 134 4.00 5.09 9.09
C PRO A 134 4.29 6.59 9.08
N VAL A 135 3.43 7.41 9.72
CA VAL A 135 3.60 8.86 9.81
C VAL A 135 4.86 9.20 10.60
N GLN A 136 5.10 8.54 11.74
CA GLN A 136 6.29 8.75 12.57
C GLN A 136 7.58 8.38 11.84
N ILE A 137 7.58 7.26 11.10
CA ILE A 137 8.75 6.82 10.32
C ILE A 137 9.04 7.82 9.20
N CYS A 138 8.02 8.29 8.49
CA CYS A 138 8.16 9.32 7.47
C CYS A 138 8.73 10.62 8.04
N TRP A 139 8.20 11.09 9.18
CA TRP A 139 8.65 12.32 9.81
C TRP A 139 10.12 12.25 10.23
N ARG A 140 10.52 11.16 10.91
CA ARG A 140 11.92 10.92 11.31
C ARG A 140 12.88 10.85 10.12
N ARG A 141 12.42 10.33 8.98
CA ARG A 141 13.23 10.30 7.75
C ARG A 141 13.39 11.71 7.16
N LEU A 142 12.35 12.55 7.17
CA LEU A 142 12.43 13.93 6.72
C LEU A 142 13.37 14.78 7.59
N GLU A 143 13.30 14.61 8.91
CA GLU A 143 14.20 15.28 9.85
C GLU A 143 15.68 14.92 9.58
N LYS A 144 15.98 13.65 9.31
CA LYS A 144 17.33 13.23 8.92
C LYS A 144 17.80 13.83 7.60
N ILE A 145 16.90 14.03 6.64
CA ILE A 145 17.23 14.68 5.36
C ILE A 145 17.53 16.17 5.57
N SER A 146 16.77 16.85 6.44
CA SER A 146 17.00 18.26 6.78
C SER A 146 18.29 18.49 7.57
N GLN A 147 18.75 17.51 8.34
CA GLN A 147 19.98 17.62 9.15
C GLN A 147 21.25 17.26 8.35
N ASN A 148 21.09 16.60 7.19
CA ASN A 148 22.20 16.13 6.34
C ASN A 148 22.36 16.97 5.06
N ASN A 149 21.68 18.11 4.99
CA ASN A 149 21.71 19.10 3.93
C ASN A 149 21.95 20.46 4.58
#